data_AF-S2JMB1-F1
#
_entry.id   AF-S2JMB1-F1
#
_cell.length_a   1.000
_cell.length_b   1.000
_cell.length_c   1.000
_cell.angle_alpha   90.00
_cell.angle_beta   90.00
_cell.angle_gamma   90.00
#
_symmetry.space_group_name_H-M   'P 1'
#
loop_
_entity.id
_entity.type
_entity.pdbx_description
1 polymer ?
#
loop_
_entity_poly.entity_id
_entity_poly.type
_entity_poly.pdbx_seq_one_letter_code
_entity_poly.pdbx_strand_id
1 'polypeptide(L)'
;MPKLPSFFDKPESAKTDNSRDHQGRVRTVPHQHDSWATYVYCKVELSHELLALHPYLKDAEMLPEQHISLSRPVYLRKYQLTPFTRSIKAALRDIQRFDVSFAQISHLTNDEKTRSFLTLEIGHGYNQLHKCMKFVDNVMREYHKPIFYDPPRFHASFAWSLKQSTIASIRIPPHVIEQIVSNVFSIDKVYVKMGNRLETVSLD
;
A
#
# COMPACT_ATOMS: atom_id res chain seq x y z
N MET A 1 25.31 -15.74 24.37
CA MET A 1 24.14 -14.92 24.00
C MET A 1 23.27 -15.74 23.06
N PRO A 2 21.98 -15.95 23.32
CA PRO A 2 21.15 -16.74 22.40
C PRO A 2 20.98 -15.97 21.09
N LYS A 3 21.28 -16.63 19.97
CA LYS A 3 21.26 -16.07 18.62
C LYS A 3 19.82 -15.97 18.09
N LEU A 4 19.53 -14.86 17.41
CA LEU A 4 18.27 -14.64 16.66
C LEU A 4 18.26 -15.51 15.39
N PRO A 5 17.10 -16.04 14.95
CA PRO A 5 17.05 -17.10 13.95
C PRO A 5 17.46 -16.62 12.56
N SER A 6 18.33 -17.39 11.90
CA SER A 6 18.67 -17.25 10.49
C SER A 6 17.48 -17.65 9.62
N PHE A 7 16.82 -16.67 8.99
CA PHE A 7 15.77 -16.94 8.00
C PHE A 7 16.30 -17.46 6.65
N PHE A 8 17.62 -17.59 6.48
CA PHE A 8 18.26 -18.03 5.23
C PHE A 8 19.49 -18.90 5.51
N ASP A 9 19.27 -20.17 5.84
CA ASP A 9 20.21 -21.24 5.51
C ASP A 9 19.55 -22.14 4.45
N LYS A 10 20.24 -22.32 3.32
CA LYS A 10 19.86 -23.20 2.18
C LYS A 10 19.96 -24.68 2.62
N PRO A 11 19.18 -25.64 2.05
CA PRO A 11 19.34 -26.03 0.63
C PRO A 11 18.09 -26.44 -0.18
N GLU A 12 18.29 -26.33 -1.49
CA GLU A 12 17.76 -26.97 -2.72
C GLU A 12 16.35 -27.59 -2.91
N SER A 13 15.83 -27.25 -4.11
CA SER A 13 14.85 -27.91 -4.98
C SER A 13 13.35 -27.82 -4.57
N ALA A 14 12.37 -27.53 -5.42
CA ALA A 14 12.32 -27.26 -6.85
C ALA A 14 11.03 -26.45 -7.16
N LYS A 15 11.15 -25.44 -8.03
CA LYS A 15 10.23 -25.02 -9.12
C LYS A 15 10.58 -23.58 -9.48
N THR A 16 11.03 -23.40 -10.71
CA THR A 16 11.33 -22.12 -11.35
C THR A 16 10.10 -21.22 -11.35
N ASP A 17 10.03 -20.30 -10.40
CA ASP A 17 9.10 -19.17 -10.38
C ASP A 17 9.74 -18.06 -11.22
N ASN A 18 9.19 -17.79 -12.40
CA ASN A 18 9.72 -16.79 -13.32
C ASN A 18 9.57 -15.40 -12.68
N SER A 19 10.69 -14.75 -12.35
CA SER A 19 10.74 -13.45 -11.67
C SER A 19 10.03 -12.30 -12.41
N ARG A 20 9.72 -12.49 -13.69
CA ARG A 20 8.99 -11.55 -14.56
C ARG A 20 7.53 -11.36 -14.12
N ASP A 21 6.88 -12.38 -13.57
CA ASP A 21 5.45 -12.31 -13.21
C ASP A 21 5.19 -11.55 -11.90
N HIS A 22 6.25 -11.29 -11.10
CA HIS A 22 6.13 -10.57 -9.84
C HIS A 22 6.82 -9.20 -9.86
N GLN A 23 7.10 -8.63 -11.03
CA GLN A 23 7.83 -7.35 -11.17
C GLN A 23 9.14 -7.35 -10.35
N GLY A 24 9.88 -8.46 -10.38
CA GLY A 24 11.11 -8.65 -9.59
C GLY A 24 10.91 -8.84 -8.09
N ARG A 25 9.69 -9.09 -7.60
CA ARG A 25 9.42 -9.37 -6.18
C ARG A 25 9.89 -10.78 -5.89
N VAL A 26 10.92 -10.90 -5.05
CA VAL A 26 11.31 -12.19 -4.48
C VAL A 26 10.24 -12.57 -3.47
N ARG A 27 9.50 -13.64 -3.74
CA ARG A 27 8.57 -14.23 -2.77
C ARG A 27 9.42 -14.88 -1.67
N THR A 28 9.45 -14.26 -0.50
CA THR A 28 10.21 -14.74 0.67
C THR A 28 9.54 -15.89 1.40
N VAL A 29 8.31 -16.25 1.03
CA VAL A 29 7.58 -17.37 1.64
C VAL A 29 7.03 -18.25 0.52
N PRO A 30 7.33 -19.57 0.49
CA PRO A 30 6.58 -20.51 -0.32
C PRO A 30 5.09 -20.36 0.02
N HIS A 31 4.19 -20.72 -0.90
CA HIS A 31 2.78 -20.89 -0.54
C HIS A 31 2.69 -21.96 0.57
N GLN A 32 2.73 -21.55 1.84
CA GLN A 32 2.19 -22.38 2.91
C GLN A 32 0.70 -22.50 2.59
N HIS A 33 0.25 -23.73 2.38
CA HIS A 33 -1.15 -24.04 2.24
C HIS A 33 -1.85 -23.38 3.44
N ASP A 34 -2.66 -22.34 3.18
CA ASP A 34 -3.37 -21.52 4.18
C ASP A 34 -2.77 -20.15 4.61
N SER A 35 -1.87 -19.52 3.84
CA SER A 35 -1.41 -18.15 4.12
C SER A 35 -1.81 -17.14 3.02
N TRP A 36 -2.61 -16.14 3.39
CA TRP A 36 -3.21 -15.15 2.47
C TRP A 36 -2.72 -13.74 2.78
N ALA A 37 -1.92 -13.17 1.87
CA ALA A 37 -1.47 -11.79 1.95
C ALA A 37 -2.68 -10.84 1.93
N THR A 38 -2.83 -10.04 2.99
CA THR A 38 -4.01 -9.23 3.27
C THR A 38 -3.60 -7.80 3.61
N TYR A 39 -4.29 -6.81 3.05
CA TYR A 39 -4.13 -5.41 3.42
C TYR A 39 -5.39 -4.59 3.11
N VAL A 40 -5.55 -3.47 3.82
CA VAL A 40 -6.70 -2.57 3.73
C VAL A 40 -6.25 -1.21 3.20
N TYR A 41 -6.99 -0.64 2.26
CA TYR A 41 -6.60 0.60 1.57
C TYR A 41 -7.78 1.36 0.96
N CYS A 42 -7.58 2.63 0.62
CA CYS A 42 -8.47 3.41 -0.25
C CYS A 42 -7.83 3.54 -1.63
N LYS A 43 -8.63 3.53 -2.70
CA LYS A 43 -8.14 3.82 -4.05
C LYS A 43 -8.12 5.32 -4.34
N VAL A 44 -7.20 5.75 -5.18
CA VAL A 44 -7.19 7.09 -5.76
C VAL A 44 -6.94 6.97 -7.25
N GLU A 45 -7.87 7.46 -8.06
CA GLU A 45 -7.77 7.41 -9.51
C GLU A 45 -6.94 8.60 -10.02
N LEU A 46 -5.67 8.33 -10.34
CA LEU A 46 -4.71 9.36 -10.75
C LEU A 46 -4.48 9.43 -12.27
N SER A 47 -5.53 9.24 -13.07
CA SER A 47 -5.37 9.08 -14.53
C SER A 47 -4.69 10.28 -15.19
N HIS A 48 -5.15 11.51 -14.92
CA HIS A 48 -4.61 12.71 -15.57
C HIS A 48 -3.26 13.12 -14.97
N GLU A 49 -3.11 12.94 -13.67
CA GLU A 49 -1.91 13.23 -12.90
C GLU A 49 -0.74 12.35 -13.34
N LEU A 50 -1.00 11.05 -13.55
CA LEU A 50 0.01 10.13 -14.06
C LEU A 50 0.46 10.47 -15.48
N LEU A 51 -0.44 10.94 -16.34
CA LEU A 51 -0.08 11.42 -17.68
C LEU A 51 0.87 12.62 -17.60
N ALA A 52 0.62 13.56 -16.67
CA ALA A 52 1.49 14.71 -16.44
C ALA A 52 2.85 14.30 -15.84
N LEU A 53 2.90 13.25 -15.02
CA LEU A 53 4.12 12.73 -14.41
C LEU A 53 4.97 11.89 -15.36
N HIS A 54 4.35 11.17 -16.31
CA HIS A 54 5.01 10.19 -17.18
C HIS A 54 6.30 10.67 -17.85
N PRO A 55 6.41 11.90 -18.39
CA PRO A 55 7.64 12.39 -19.02
C PRO A 55 8.88 12.41 -18.10
N TYR A 56 8.67 12.44 -16.78
CA TYR A 56 9.72 12.53 -15.76
C TYR A 56 10.11 11.18 -15.15
N LEU A 57 9.45 10.09 -15.54
CA LEU A 57 9.57 8.77 -14.91
C LEU A 57 10.32 7.72 -15.74
N LYS A 58 11.13 8.15 -16.72
CA LYS A 58 11.74 7.26 -17.73
C LYS A 58 12.46 6.02 -17.18
N ASP A 59 13.13 6.17 -16.02
CA ASP A 59 13.91 5.09 -15.40
C ASP A 59 13.17 4.40 -14.23
N ALA A 60 11.94 4.83 -13.92
CA ALA A 60 11.11 4.27 -12.86
C ALA A 60 9.92 3.50 -13.44
N GLU A 61 9.55 2.43 -12.77
CA GLU A 61 8.37 1.65 -13.14
C GLU A 61 7.12 2.30 -12.54
N MET A 62 6.14 2.61 -13.37
CA MET A 62 4.85 3.12 -12.92
C MET A 62 4.02 2.02 -12.24
N LEU A 63 3.28 2.40 -11.20
CA LEU A 63 2.31 1.49 -10.58
C LEU A 63 1.00 1.47 -11.40
N PRO A 64 0.38 0.29 -11.59
CA PRO A 64 -0.87 0.18 -12.33
C PRO A 64 -2.10 0.64 -11.53
N GLU A 65 -2.01 0.68 -10.19
CA GLU A 65 -3.10 1.13 -9.31
C GLU A 65 -2.52 1.94 -8.15
N GLN A 66 -3.09 3.12 -7.91
CA GLN A 66 -2.71 4.02 -6.83
C GLN A 66 -3.66 3.84 -5.66
N HIS A 67 -3.08 3.72 -4.48
CA HIS A 67 -3.82 3.50 -3.26
C HIS A 67 -3.17 4.18 -2.07
N ILE A 68 -4.01 4.51 -1.08
CA ILE A 68 -3.61 4.98 0.24
C ILE A 68 -3.80 3.83 1.22
N SER A 69 -2.71 3.33 1.79
CA SER A 69 -2.76 2.21 2.74
C SER A 69 -3.38 2.65 4.08
N LEU A 70 -4.25 1.80 4.62
CA LEU A 70 -4.83 1.92 5.98
C LEU A 70 -4.35 0.81 6.91
N SER A 71 -3.65 -0.21 6.38
CA SER A 71 -3.01 -1.25 7.16
C SER A 71 -1.63 -1.60 6.61
N ARG A 72 -0.80 -2.26 7.43
CA ARG A 72 0.34 -3.01 6.91
C ARG A 72 -0.14 -4.23 6.11
N PRO A 73 0.68 -4.76 5.18
CA PRO A 73 0.48 -6.10 4.65
C PRO A 73 0.67 -7.13 5.75
N VAL A 74 -0.29 -8.03 5.90
CA VAL A 74 -0.28 -9.11 6.88
C VAL A 74 -0.69 -10.43 6.25
N TYR A 75 -0.46 -11.55 6.94
CA TYR A 75 -0.94 -12.85 6.47
C TYR A 75 -2.10 -13.33 7.36
N LEU A 76 -3.20 -13.73 6.72
CA LEU A 76 -4.35 -14.35 7.35
C LEU A 76 -4.48 -15.80 6.89
N ARG A 77 -5.08 -16.63 7.75
CA ARG A 77 -5.50 -17.99 7.37
C ARG A 77 -6.83 -17.96 6.63
N LYS A 78 -7.12 -18.95 5.79
CA LYS A 78 -8.34 -18.99 4.95
C LYS A 78 -9.61 -18.88 5.79
N TYR A 79 -9.64 -19.53 6.96
CA TYR A 79 -10.80 -19.45 7.87
C TYR A 79 -11.00 -18.05 8.48
N GLN A 80 -9.97 -17.21 8.49
CA GLN A 80 -10.03 -15.84 9.03
C GLN A 80 -10.57 -14.82 8.02
N LEU A 81 -10.52 -15.09 6.71
CA LEU A 81 -10.80 -14.10 5.67
C LEU A 81 -12.21 -13.51 5.74
N THR A 82 -13.22 -14.38 5.83
CA THR A 82 -14.63 -13.95 5.89
C THR A 82 -14.95 -13.23 7.22
N PRO A 83 -14.57 -13.77 8.40
CA PRO A 83 -14.72 -13.04 9.65
C PRO A 83 -14.00 -11.68 9.64
N PHE A 84 -12.76 -11.63 9.15
CA PHE A 84 -11.96 -10.41 9.11
C PHE A 84 -12.64 -9.32 8.27
N THR A 85 -13.10 -9.69 7.08
CA THR A 85 -13.85 -8.77 6.19
C THR A 85 -15.11 -8.26 6.87
N ARG A 86 -15.83 -9.12 7.60
CA ARG A 86 -17.03 -8.72 8.36
C ARG A 86 -16.68 -7.71 9.45
N SER A 87 -15.60 -7.94 10.21
CA SER A 87 -15.14 -6.99 11.23
C SER A 87 -14.75 -5.65 10.63
N ILE A 88 -14.03 -5.62 9.49
CA ILE A 88 -13.69 -4.37 8.79
C ILE A 88 -14.95 -3.64 8.31
N LYS A 89 -15.90 -4.35 7.67
CA LYS A 89 -17.19 -3.77 7.23
C LYS A 89 -17.97 -3.17 8.39
N ALA A 90 -18.03 -3.87 9.53
CA ALA A 90 -18.72 -3.37 10.72
C ALA A 90 -18.01 -2.15 11.33
N ALA A 91 -16.68 -2.16 11.41
CA ALA A 91 -15.89 -1.09 12.01
C ALA A 91 -15.93 0.22 11.20
N LEU A 92 -16.16 0.14 9.89
CA LEU A 92 -16.19 1.29 8.99
C LEU A 92 -17.61 1.72 8.58
N ARG A 93 -18.65 1.06 9.12
CA ARG A 93 -20.05 1.25 8.69
C ARG A 93 -20.50 2.71 8.74
N ASP A 94 -20.18 3.43 9.81
CA ASP A 94 -20.69 4.79 10.05
C ASP A 94 -19.71 5.88 9.59
N ILE A 95 -18.72 5.51 8.77
CA ILE A 95 -17.78 6.45 8.18
C ILE A 95 -18.42 7.06 6.94
N GLN A 96 -18.58 8.39 6.97
CA GLN A 96 -19.00 9.16 5.80
C GLN A 96 -17.88 9.21 4.77
N ARG A 97 -18.25 9.26 3.50
CA ARG A 97 -17.35 9.59 2.40
C ARG A 97 -16.66 10.93 2.67
N PHE A 98 -15.45 11.07 2.16
CA PHE A 98 -14.67 12.28 2.35
C PHE A 98 -13.73 12.50 1.18
N ASP A 99 -13.26 13.72 1.04
CA ASP A 99 -12.32 14.07 0.00
C ASP A 99 -10.89 14.12 0.55
N VAL A 100 -9.92 13.85 -0.31
CA VAL A 100 -8.49 13.97 -0.04
C VAL A 100 -7.84 14.83 -1.11
N SER A 101 -6.76 15.51 -0.73
CA SER A 101 -5.84 16.12 -1.69
C SER A 101 -4.41 15.90 -1.23
N PHE A 102 -3.48 15.97 -2.18
CA PHE A 102 -2.07 15.80 -1.89
C PHE A 102 -1.43 17.12 -1.47
N ALA A 103 -0.36 17.03 -0.69
CA ALA A 103 0.44 18.18 -0.26
C ALA A 103 1.75 18.29 -1.03
N GLN A 104 2.43 17.17 -1.26
CA GLN A 104 3.77 17.14 -1.83
C GLN A 104 4.12 15.77 -2.40
N ILE A 105 5.19 15.73 -3.19
CA ILE A 105 5.85 14.50 -3.59
C ILE A 105 6.92 14.15 -2.55
N SER A 106 7.01 12.88 -2.17
CA SER A 106 8.05 12.37 -1.30
C SER A 106 8.62 11.03 -1.76
N HIS A 107 9.80 10.70 -1.25
CA HIS A 107 10.49 9.45 -1.53
C HIS A 107 10.34 8.52 -0.34
N LEU A 108 9.87 7.30 -0.60
CA LEU A 108 9.78 6.26 0.42
C LEU A 108 10.56 5.04 -0.01
N THR A 109 11.03 4.28 0.97
CA THR A 109 11.70 3.00 0.76
C THR A 109 10.94 1.97 1.60
N ASN A 110 10.74 0.77 1.05
CA ASN A 110 10.10 -0.30 1.83
C ASN A 110 10.94 -0.73 3.02
N ASP A 111 10.32 -1.44 3.96
CA ASP A 111 10.95 -1.93 5.19
C ASP A 111 12.22 -2.75 4.90
N GLU A 112 12.23 -3.56 3.84
CA GLU A 112 13.37 -4.39 3.46
C GLU A 112 14.48 -3.64 2.70
N LYS A 113 14.28 -2.34 2.40
CA LYS A 113 15.24 -1.50 1.64
C LYS A 113 15.61 -2.04 0.26
N THR A 114 14.69 -2.78 -0.35
CA THR A 114 14.88 -3.38 -1.69
C THR A 114 14.19 -2.60 -2.79
N ARG A 115 13.27 -1.68 -2.44
CA ARG A 115 12.47 -0.90 -3.37
C ARG A 115 12.30 0.52 -2.85
N SER A 116 12.48 1.48 -3.74
CA SER A 116 12.17 2.88 -3.46
C SER A 116 11.01 3.33 -4.34
N PHE A 117 10.22 4.27 -3.83
CA PHE A 117 8.96 4.73 -4.39
C PHE A 117 8.95 6.25 -4.46
N LEU A 118 8.38 6.78 -5.55
CA LEU A 118 7.85 8.13 -5.58
C LEU A 118 6.38 8.09 -5.15
N THR A 119 6.04 9.00 -4.24
CA THR A 119 4.73 9.02 -3.60
C THR A 119 4.18 10.43 -3.51
N LEU A 120 2.85 10.54 -3.53
CA LEU A 120 2.13 11.77 -3.23
C LEU A 120 1.61 11.69 -1.79
N GLU A 121 2.09 12.58 -0.92
CA GLU A 121 1.68 12.61 0.49
C GLU A 121 0.35 13.32 0.67
N ILE A 122 -0.48 12.81 1.58
CA ILE A 122 -1.78 13.39 1.87
C ILE A 122 -1.62 14.70 2.67
N GLY A 123 -2.31 15.74 2.20
CA GLY A 123 -2.56 16.97 2.94
C GLY A 123 -3.98 16.98 3.49
N HIS A 124 -4.94 17.35 2.66
CA HIS A 124 -6.36 17.34 3.03
C HIS A 124 -6.89 15.91 3.17
N GLY A 125 -7.77 15.69 4.14
CA GLY A 125 -8.37 14.36 4.41
C GLY A 125 -7.54 13.46 5.35
N TYR A 126 -6.41 13.95 5.89
CA TYR A 126 -5.57 13.20 6.82
C TYR A 126 -6.33 12.70 8.05
N ASN A 127 -7.17 13.54 8.67
CA ASN A 127 -7.89 13.17 9.88
C ASN A 127 -8.93 12.08 9.64
N GLN A 128 -9.58 12.12 8.48
CA GLN A 128 -10.55 11.11 8.03
C GLN A 128 -9.85 9.77 7.79
N LEU A 129 -8.71 9.79 7.06
CA LEU A 129 -7.88 8.59 6.88
C LEU A 129 -7.36 8.05 8.21
N HIS A 130 -6.90 8.92 9.11
CA HIS A 130 -6.45 8.54 10.44
C HIS A 130 -7.57 7.88 11.24
N LYS A 131 -8.79 8.43 11.19
CA LYS A 131 -9.98 7.82 11.81
C LYS A 131 -10.24 6.43 11.24
N CYS A 132 -10.28 6.27 9.91
CA CYS A 132 -10.43 4.96 9.25
C CYS A 132 -9.33 3.98 9.68
N MET A 133 -8.06 4.41 9.65
CA MET A 133 -6.91 3.63 10.07
C MET A 133 -7.05 3.16 11.52
N LYS A 134 -7.52 4.00 12.45
CA LYS A 134 -7.72 3.57 13.85
C LYS A 134 -8.79 2.49 13.99
N PHE A 135 -9.87 2.55 13.22
CA PHE A 135 -10.87 1.47 13.17
C PHE A 135 -10.27 0.18 12.59
N VAL A 136 -9.50 0.28 11.52
CA VAL A 136 -8.79 -0.86 10.93
C VAL A 136 -7.77 -1.45 11.91
N ASP A 137 -7.01 -0.62 12.63
CA ASP A 137 -6.05 -1.03 13.65
C ASP A 137 -6.72 -1.80 14.80
N ASN A 138 -7.92 -1.40 15.22
CA ASN A 138 -8.69 -2.13 16.22
C ASN A 138 -8.97 -3.56 15.76
N VAL A 139 -9.44 -3.72 14.52
CA VAL A 139 -9.63 -5.05 13.91
C VAL A 139 -8.29 -5.79 13.79
N MET A 140 -7.21 -5.13 13.37
CA MET A 140 -5.88 -5.79 13.32
C MET A 140 -5.46 -6.34 14.68
N ARG A 141 -5.71 -5.63 15.79
CA ARG A 141 -5.41 -6.11 17.14
C ARG A 141 -6.23 -7.34 17.53
N GLU A 142 -7.53 -7.38 17.22
CA GLU A 142 -8.39 -8.56 17.46
C GLU A 142 -7.83 -9.82 16.79
N TYR A 143 -7.25 -9.66 15.60
CA TYR A 143 -6.64 -10.76 14.83
C TYR A 143 -5.17 -11.00 15.18
N HIS A 144 -4.64 -10.33 16.21
CA HIS A 144 -3.24 -10.41 16.64
C HIS A 144 -2.28 -10.14 15.47
N LYS A 145 -2.53 -9.04 14.77
CA LYS A 145 -1.74 -8.55 13.63
C LYS A 145 -1.13 -7.19 13.96
N PRO A 146 0.00 -6.83 13.34
CA PRO A 146 0.59 -5.52 13.54
C PRO A 146 -0.37 -4.42 13.07
N ILE A 147 -0.44 -3.36 13.87
CA ILE A 147 -1.13 -2.12 13.50
C ILE A 147 -0.32 -1.31 12.48
N PHE A 148 -0.90 -0.23 11.98
CA PHE A 148 -0.26 0.69 11.04
C PHE A 148 1.05 1.31 11.58
N TYR A 149 1.81 1.94 10.68
CA TYR A 149 3.05 2.62 11.03
C TYR A 149 2.79 3.80 11.95
N ASP A 150 3.72 4.05 12.87
CA ASP A 150 3.68 5.16 13.82
C ASP A 150 4.98 5.99 13.69
N PRO A 151 4.92 7.30 13.40
CA PRO A 151 3.71 8.06 13.07
C PRO A 151 3.10 7.65 11.70
N PRO A 152 1.78 7.79 11.52
CA PRO A 152 1.13 7.44 10.25
C PRO A 152 1.47 8.44 9.15
N ARG A 153 1.93 7.91 8.01
CA ARG A 153 2.24 8.66 6.79
C ARG A 153 1.40 8.16 5.63
N PHE A 154 0.25 8.79 5.42
CA PHE A 154 -0.64 8.45 4.30
C PHE A 154 -0.09 9.02 2.99
N HIS A 155 -0.02 8.17 1.97
CA HIS A 155 0.52 8.51 0.67
C HIS A 155 -0.04 7.59 -0.40
N ALA A 156 -0.01 8.04 -1.65
CA ALA A 156 -0.25 7.22 -2.83
C ALA A 156 1.05 7.06 -3.63
N SER A 157 1.53 5.83 -3.76
CA SER A 157 2.73 5.52 -4.58
C SER A 157 2.37 5.48 -6.06
N PHE A 158 3.14 6.16 -6.91
CA PHE A 158 2.87 6.23 -8.35
C PHE A 158 4.00 5.68 -9.23
N ALA A 159 5.23 5.66 -8.73
CA ALA A 159 6.37 5.04 -9.41
C ALA A 159 7.32 4.36 -8.42
N TRP A 160 8.10 3.39 -8.88
CA TRP A 160 9.07 2.67 -8.05
C TRP A 160 10.32 2.22 -8.83
N SER A 161 11.38 1.88 -8.11
CA SER A 161 12.61 1.28 -8.66
C SER A 161 13.31 0.38 -7.63
N LEU A 162 14.08 -0.60 -8.10
CA LEU A 162 15.00 -1.39 -7.27
C LEU A 162 16.20 -0.57 -6.79
N LYS A 163 16.57 0.50 -7.49
CA LYS A 163 17.69 1.37 -7.14
C LYS A 163 17.19 2.66 -6.50
N GLN A 164 17.56 2.90 -5.24
CA GLN A 164 17.20 4.14 -4.55
C GLN A 164 17.69 5.40 -5.30
N SER A 165 18.87 5.32 -5.93
CA SER A 165 19.43 6.42 -6.71
C SER A 165 18.54 6.86 -7.87
N THR A 166 17.83 5.92 -8.51
CA THR A 166 16.92 6.21 -9.63
C THR A 166 15.75 7.07 -9.17
N ILE A 167 15.15 6.74 -8.03
CA ILE A 167 14.07 7.54 -7.44
C ILE A 167 14.61 8.90 -6.97
N ALA A 168 15.78 8.89 -6.32
CA ALA A 168 16.40 10.10 -5.80
C ALA A 168 16.86 11.08 -6.90
N SER A 169 17.10 10.63 -8.13
CA SER A 169 17.49 11.48 -9.26
C SER A 169 16.30 12.13 -9.98
N ILE A 170 15.08 11.64 -9.79
CA ILE A 170 13.91 12.19 -10.48
C ILE A 170 13.65 13.62 -9.99
N ARG A 171 13.40 14.53 -10.94
CA ARG A 171 13.07 15.93 -10.68
C ARG A 171 11.79 16.25 -11.43
N ILE A 172 10.74 16.57 -10.68
CA ILE A 172 9.45 16.96 -11.22
C ILE A 172 9.34 18.49 -11.06
N PRO A 173 9.05 19.24 -12.14
CA PRO A 173 8.94 20.68 -12.06
C PRO A 173 7.84 21.14 -11.08
N PRO A 174 8.04 22.24 -10.33
CA PRO A 174 7.07 22.72 -9.34
C PRO A 174 5.66 22.92 -9.90
N HIS A 175 5.52 23.47 -11.11
CA HIS A 175 4.22 23.69 -11.74
C HIS A 175 3.42 22.39 -11.97
N VAL A 176 4.10 21.26 -12.24
CA VAL A 176 3.44 19.95 -12.39
C VAL A 176 2.95 19.46 -11.02
N ILE A 177 3.76 19.66 -9.98
CA ILE A 177 3.39 19.32 -8.61
C ILE A 177 2.19 20.16 -8.18
N GLU A 178 2.22 21.48 -8.40
CA GLU A 178 1.15 22.43 -8.09
C GLU A 178 -0.18 22.04 -8.76
N GLN A 179 -0.15 21.61 -10.03
CA GLN A 179 -1.33 21.10 -10.72
C GLN A 179 -1.91 19.86 -10.02
N ILE A 180 -1.06 18.88 -9.68
CA ILE A 180 -1.50 17.63 -9.04
C ILE A 180 -2.06 17.88 -7.64
N VAL A 181 -1.41 18.71 -6.83
CA VAL A 181 -1.84 19.00 -5.44
C VAL A 181 -3.12 19.84 -5.38
N SER A 182 -3.45 20.56 -6.47
CA SER A 182 -4.71 21.30 -6.59
C SER A 182 -5.93 20.40 -6.82
N ASN A 183 -5.71 19.14 -7.20
CA ASN A 183 -6.77 18.19 -7.47
C ASN A 183 -7.30 17.56 -6.18
N VAL A 184 -8.60 17.30 -6.18
CA VAL A 184 -9.34 16.72 -5.07
C VAL A 184 -9.91 15.37 -5.51
N PHE A 185 -9.76 14.37 -4.66
CA PHE A 185 -10.17 13.00 -4.94
C PHE A 185 -11.16 12.53 -3.88
N SER A 186 -12.30 11.98 -4.31
CA SER A 186 -13.31 11.48 -3.39
C SER A 186 -13.01 10.05 -2.96
N ILE A 187 -13.07 9.79 -1.66
CA ILE A 187 -12.97 8.46 -1.06
C ILE A 187 -14.38 8.02 -0.66
N ASP A 188 -14.95 7.13 -1.47
CA ASP A 188 -16.28 6.55 -1.27
C ASP A 188 -16.22 5.09 -0.81
N LYS A 189 -15.02 4.47 -0.86
CA LYS A 189 -14.83 3.04 -0.62
C LYS A 189 -13.49 2.73 0.05
N VAL A 190 -13.53 1.72 0.92
CA VAL A 190 -12.36 1.04 1.47
C VAL A 190 -12.29 -0.38 0.90
N TYR A 191 -11.10 -0.81 0.53
CA TYR A 191 -10.82 -2.09 -0.10
C TYR A 191 -10.06 -3.00 0.86
N VAL A 192 -10.43 -4.27 0.87
CA VAL A 192 -9.72 -5.34 1.59
C VAL A 192 -9.23 -6.35 0.56
N LYS A 193 -7.93 -6.31 0.24
CA LYS A 193 -7.28 -7.29 -0.64
C LYS A 193 -6.83 -8.46 0.21
N MET A 194 -7.17 -9.69 -0.20
CA MET A 194 -6.74 -10.93 0.44
C MET A 194 -6.33 -11.94 -0.64
N GLY A 195 -5.06 -11.96 -1.02
CA GLY A 195 -4.56 -12.76 -2.14
C GLY A 195 -5.27 -12.39 -3.45
N ASN A 196 -5.95 -13.34 -4.08
CA ASN A 196 -6.76 -13.08 -5.27
C ASN A 196 -8.18 -12.56 -4.97
N ARG A 197 -8.60 -12.50 -3.70
CA ARG A 197 -9.90 -11.95 -3.30
C ARG A 197 -9.81 -10.45 -3.06
N LEU A 198 -10.86 -9.74 -3.44
CA LEU A 198 -11.02 -8.32 -3.18
C LEU A 198 -12.43 -8.09 -2.66
N GLU A 199 -12.52 -7.45 -1.50
CA GLU A 199 -13.78 -7.05 -0.86
C GLU A 199 -13.81 -5.53 -0.71
N THR A 200 -15.00 -4.95 -0.70
CA THR A 200 -15.17 -3.50 -0.57
C THR A 200 -16.13 -3.14 0.56
N VAL A 201 -15.90 -2.00 1.18
CA VAL A 201 -16.79 -1.33 2.12
C VAL A 201 -17.13 0.02 1.51
N SER A 202 -18.41 0.26 1.19
CA SER A 202 -18.87 1.59 0.80
C SER A 202 -18.98 2.46 2.03
N LEU A 203 -18.54 3.71 1.90
CA LEU A 203 -18.72 4.77 2.88
C LEU A 203 -20.02 5.53 2.54
N ASP A 204 -20.67 6.07 3.56
CA ASP A 204 -21.99 6.72 3.44
C ASP A 204 -21.92 8.13 2.79
#